data_AF-A0A2V7SDF1-F1
#
_entry.id   AF-A0A2V7SDF1-F1
#
_cell.length_a   1.000
_cell.length_b   1.000
_cell.length_c   1.000
_cell.angle_alpha   90.00
_cell.angle_beta   90.00
_cell.angle_gamma   90.00
#
_symmetry.space_group_name_H-M   'P 1'
#
loop_
_entity.id
_entity.type
_entity.pdbx_description
1 polymer ?
#
loop_
_entity_poly.entity_id
_entity_poly.type
_entity_poly.pdbx_seq_one_letter_code
_entity_poly.pdbx_strand_id
1 'polypeptide(L)'
;MAGRTAAPGRPRTRYGATTPRSTGSRSSPAHASGRCNPAPASSSTTSGAPSGPSPWTTRSAARSSVKAAVPATRFTELVGCELPLQLAPMGTVGTAELVAAVANAGAHGMFAGVMVPPPALRHVIDRIGWLTGGPFGINFLVPLIDPECVEIAAHGAGLVEFFYGDPDPALVARVHGADGLASWQVGSEAEASRAVAAGCDVIVVQGIEAGGRLRGTAPLLPLLERVLRAVAGQVPVVAAGGIATAHGVRGVLDAGAAAARVGTRFIAAQESGAHPAYVEAVVRAGALDTVITDKFSVMWPPGPSPARVLRSCVAAAERLAEDYAGAIPAGGGMLPLPRFAAPAPGRQATGTIEAMAMYAGVSAGEVRRVEPARAIVSELTSPRSSSSAG
;
A
#
# COMPACT_ATOMS: atom_id res chain seq x y z
N MET A 1 72.66 1.62 5.12
CA MET A 1 72.51 0.14 5.21
C MET A 1 71.22 -0.20 5.94
N ALA A 2 70.76 -1.45 5.86
CA ALA A 2 69.37 -1.84 6.09
C ALA A 2 68.95 -2.03 7.57
N GLY A 3 67.64 -2.03 7.82
CA GLY A 3 67.02 -2.41 9.10
C GLY A 3 65.50 -2.22 9.10
N ARG A 4 64.72 -3.22 8.64
CA ARG A 4 63.24 -3.25 8.71
C ARG A 4 62.76 -4.22 9.79
N THR A 5 61.78 -3.81 10.59
CA THR A 5 60.83 -4.69 11.34
C THR A 5 59.50 -3.93 11.42
N ALA A 6 58.35 -4.38 10.89
CA ALA A 6 57.59 -5.64 10.99
C ALA A 6 56.56 -5.62 12.14
N ALA A 7 55.28 -5.74 11.78
CA ALA A 7 54.11 -5.66 12.67
C ALA A 7 53.66 -7.04 13.20
N PRO A 8 52.93 -7.12 14.33
CA PRO A 8 52.47 -8.39 14.91
C PRO A 8 51.21 -8.95 14.22
N GLY A 9 51.21 -10.26 13.98
CA GLY A 9 50.10 -10.98 13.35
C GLY A 9 49.16 -11.69 14.33
N ARG A 10 48.01 -12.18 13.81
CA ARG A 10 47.04 -13.01 14.55
C ARG A 10 47.55 -14.45 14.73
N PRO A 11 47.25 -15.14 15.84
CA PRO A 11 47.47 -16.57 15.96
C PRO A 11 46.39 -17.39 15.25
N ARG A 12 46.79 -18.57 14.74
CA ARG A 12 45.95 -19.58 14.09
C ARG A 12 46.45 -20.96 14.54
N THR A 13 45.61 -21.77 15.17
CA THR A 13 45.74 -23.25 15.30
C THR A 13 44.53 -23.79 16.09
N ARG A 14 44.14 -25.08 16.03
CA ARG A 14 44.09 -26.13 14.99
C ARG A 14 43.52 -27.38 15.70
N TYR A 15 42.71 -28.23 15.06
CA TYR A 15 42.52 -29.69 15.27
C TYR A 15 41.24 -30.11 14.51
N GLY A 16 41.12 -31.27 13.85
CA GLY A 16 42.16 -32.24 13.49
C GLY A 16 41.64 -33.68 13.23
N ALA A 17 41.20 -33.98 12.00
CA ALA A 17 41.00 -35.33 11.43
C ALA A 17 39.93 -36.25 12.12
N THR A 18 39.43 -37.36 11.55
CA THR A 18 39.92 -38.22 10.45
C THR A 18 38.77 -38.97 9.73
N THR A 19 38.94 -39.31 8.45
CA THR A 19 38.10 -40.26 7.68
C THR A 19 38.77 -41.65 7.55
N PRO A 20 38.05 -42.69 7.11
CA PRO A 20 38.32 -43.25 5.77
C PRO A 20 36.99 -43.58 5.01
N ARG A 21 36.85 -43.42 3.67
CA ARG A 21 37.44 -44.12 2.51
C ARG A 21 37.34 -45.67 2.59
N SER A 22 37.04 -46.43 1.53
CA SER A 22 36.53 -46.17 0.16
C SER A 22 36.38 -47.50 -0.59
N THR A 23 35.45 -47.62 -1.55
CA THR A 23 35.52 -48.18 -2.94
C THR A 23 34.12 -48.68 -3.36
N GLY A 24 33.69 -48.70 -4.63
CA GLY A 24 34.29 -48.19 -5.86
C GLY A 24 34.27 -49.19 -7.03
N SER A 25 33.23 -49.18 -7.88
CA SER A 25 33.28 -49.78 -9.24
C SER A 25 32.21 -49.18 -10.17
N ARG A 26 32.40 -49.35 -11.48
CA ARG A 26 31.60 -48.75 -12.57
C ARG A 26 30.78 -49.83 -13.28
N SER A 27 29.60 -49.49 -13.81
CA SER A 27 29.14 -50.03 -15.12
C SER A 27 27.86 -49.37 -15.68
N SER A 28 27.91 -49.20 -17.00
CA SER A 28 26.84 -49.00 -18.00
C SER A 28 27.55 -49.27 -19.35
N PRO A 29 26.89 -49.73 -20.45
CA PRO A 29 25.50 -49.44 -20.84
C PRO A 29 24.75 -50.64 -21.49
N ALA A 30 23.56 -50.41 -22.08
CA ALA A 30 23.26 -50.65 -23.52
C ALA A 30 21.78 -51.03 -23.84
N HIS A 31 21.24 -50.44 -24.94
CA HIS A 31 20.16 -50.94 -25.85
C HIS A 31 18.75 -51.26 -25.28
N ALA A 32 17.61 -51.17 -25.98
CA ALA A 32 17.18 -50.58 -27.27
C ALA A 32 15.61 -50.48 -27.22
N SER A 33 14.79 -50.02 -28.18
CA SER A 33 14.91 -49.44 -29.54
C SER A 33 13.59 -48.69 -29.87
N GLY A 34 13.56 -47.82 -30.89
CA GLY A 34 12.27 -47.25 -31.37
C GLY A 34 12.37 -45.97 -32.22
N ARG A 35 12.80 -46.08 -33.49
CA ARG A 35 12.61 -45.01 -34.49
C ARG A 35 11.40 -45.35 -35.35
N CYS A 36 10.54 -44.36 -35.63
CA CYS A 36 9.97 -44.15 -36.96
C CYS A 36 9.35 -42.74 -37.09
N ASN A 37 9.85 -41.99 -38.07
CA ASN A 37 9.26 -40.80 -38.70
C ASN A 37 9.15 -41.16 -40.20
N PRO A 38 8.36 -40.51 -41.08
CA PRO A 38 8.11 -39.06 -41.12
C PRO A 38 6.67 -38.62 -41.51
N ALA A 39 6.49 -37.30 -41.72
CA ALA A 39 5.26 -36.66 -42.23
C ALA A 39 5.02 -36.86 -43.74
N PRO A 40 3.88 -36.39 -44.34
CA PRO A 40 3.88 -35.02 -44.88
C PRO A 40 2.53 -34.22 -44.90
N ALA A 41 2.69 -32.90 -44.92
CA ALA A 41 1.95 -31.84 -45.64
C ALA A 41 0.40 -31.77 -45.80
N SER A 42 -0.09 -30.56 -45.45
CA SER A 42 -1.15 -29.76 -46.12
C SER A 42 -2.65 -30.10 -45.96
N SER A 43 -3.41 -29.14 -45.42
CA SER A 43 -4.46 -28.40 -46.15
C SER A 43 -5.03 -27.26 -45.30
N SER A 44 -5.57 -26.25 -45.96
CA SER A 44 -6.12 -25.02 -45.36
C SER A 44 -7.60 -25.14 -45.03
N THR A 45 -8.05 -24.57 -43.91
CA THR A 45 -9.44 -24.13 -43.74
C THR A 45 -9.55 -22.87 -42.91
N THR A 46 -10.18 -21.86 -43.49
CA THR A 46 -10.47 -20.56 -42.88
C THR A 46 -11.76 -20.64 -42.06
N SER A 47 -11.76 -20.15 -40.82
CA SER A 47 -12.97 -19.63 -40.18
C SER A 47 -12.59 -18.55 -39.15
N GLY A 48 -13.20 -17.37 -39.29
CA GLY A 48 -12.96 -16.25 -38.39
C GLY A 48 -13.83 -16.34 -37.14
N ALA A 49 -13.25 -16.10 -35.97
CA ALA A 49 -14.00 -15.88 -34.74
C ALA A 49 -14.41 -14.39 -34.64
N PRO A 50 -15.67 -14.05 -34.31
CA PRO A 50 -16.08 -12.66 -34.12
C PRO A 50 -15.55 -12.13 -32.78
N SER A 51 -14.92 -10.95 -32.80
CA SER A 51 -14.50 -10.22 -31.60
C SER A 51 -15.72 -9.63 -30.88
N GLY A 52 -16.24 -10.35 -29.87
CA GLY A 52 -17.22 -9.82 -28.93
C GLY A 52 -16.60 -8.75 -28.01
N PRO A 53 -17.34 -7.70 -27.62
CA PRO A 53 -16.83 -6.68 -26.71
C PRO A 53 -16.61 -7.22 -25.30
N SER A 54 -15.60 -6.65 -24.62
CA SER A 54 -15.23 -6.93 -23.23
C SER A 54 -16.41 -6.69 -22.25
N PRO A 55 -16.58 -7.50 -21.19
CA PRO A 55 -17.79 -7.48 -20.33
C PRO A 55 -18.02 -6.21 -19.50
N TRP A 56 -17.16 -5.19 -19.63
CA TRP A 56 -17.20 -3.96 -18.84
C TRP A 56 -18.19 -2.89 -19.37
N THR A 57 -18.82 -3.09 -20.53
CA THR A 57 -19.77 -2.13 -21.12
C THR A 57 -21.23 -2.58 -21.01
N THR A 58 -21.89 -2.28 -19.86
CA THR A 58 -23.20 -1.56 -19.79
C THR A 58 -23.86 -1.68 -18.41
N ARG A 59 -23.91 -0.57 -17.64
CA ARG A 59 -24.94 -0.26 -16.61
C ARG A 59 -24.76 1.17 -16.09
N SER A 60 -25.31 2.16 -16.79
CA SER A 60 -25.19 3.59 -16.47
C SER A 60 -26.56 4.27 -16.32
N ALA A 61 -27.31 3.88 -15.29
CA ALA A 61 -28.69 4.37 -15.07
C ALA A 61 -29.08 4.50 -13.58
N ALA A 62 -28.18 5.02 -12.72
CA ALA A 62 -28.50 5.31 -11.31
C ALA A 62 -27.58 6.38 -10.64
N ARG A 63 -26.80 7.17 -11.39
CA ARG A 63 -25.72 8.05 -10.86
C ARG A 63 -25.95 9.56 -11.14
N SER A 64 -27.07 10.13 -10.70
CA SER A 64 -27.54 11.45 -11.21
C SER A 64 -27.71 12.61 -10.20
N SER A 65 -27.15 12.56 -9.00
CA SER A 65 -27.32 13.65 -8.00
C SER A 65 -26.05 14.26 -7.37
N VAL A 66 -24.83 13.78 -7.70
CA VAL A 66 -23.55 14.29 -7.14
C VAL A 66 -22.66 15.00 -8.20
N LYS A 67 -23.15 15.16 -9.43
CA LYS A 67 -22.36 15.57 -10.62
C LYS A 67 -21.82 17.02 -10.67
N ALA A 68 -21.97 17.84 -9.63
CA ALA A 68 -21.96 19.31 -9.78
C ALA A 68 -20.95 20.13 -8.97
N ALA A 69 -20.03 19.53 -8.19
CA ALA A 69 -19.22 20.28 -7.20
C ALA A 69 -17.69 20.27 -7.38
N VAL A 70 -17.11 19.27 -8.05
CA VAL A 70 -15.64 19.15 -8.20
C VAL A 70 -15.33 18.85 -9.67
N PRO A 71 -14.42 19.61 -10.32
CA PRO A 71 -14.04 19.34 -11.70
C PRO A 71 -13.25 18.03 -11.81
N ALA A 72 -13.34 17.39 -12.97
CA ALA A 72 -12.49 16.26 -13.32
C ALA A 72 -11.01 16.67 -13.30
N THR A 73 -10.15 15.73 -12.92
CA THR A 73 -8.69 15.86 -12.93
C THR A 73 -8.07 14.72 -13.71
N ARG A 74 -6.80 14.87 -14.10
CA ARG A 74 -6.02 13.78 -14.73
C ARG A 74 -5.97 12.50 -13.89
N PHE A 75 -6.17 12.56 -12.57
CA PHE A 75 -6.30 11.36 -11.75
C PHE A 75 -7.68 10.71 -11.96
N THR A 76 -8.77 11.47 -11.81
CA THR A 76 -10.14 10.93 -11.95
C THR A 76 -10.39 10.34 -13.32
N GLU A 77 -9.87 10.97 -14.38
CA GLU A 77 -9.95 10.49 -15.76
C GLU A 77 -9.17 9.19 -15.97
N LEU A 78 -7.96 9.08 -15.40
CA LEU A 78 -7.07 7.94 -15.56
C LEU A 78 -7.57 6.70 -14.81
N VAL A 79 -8.05 6.85 -13.57
CA VAL A 79 -8.49 5.73 -12.72
C VAL A 79 -10.01 5.51 -12.72
N GLY A 80 -10.77 6.35 -13.44
CA GLY A 80 -12.23 6.22 -13.59
C GLY A 80 -13.06 6.55 -12.34
N CYS A 81 -12.53 7.29 -11.36
CA CYS A 81 -13.30 7.75 -10.20
C CYS A 81 -14.02 9.08 -10.49
N GLU A 82 -15.06 9.41 -9.71
CA GLU A 82 -15.85 10.64 -9.88
C GLU A 82 -15.27 11.82 -9.09
N LEU A 83 -14.52 11.55 -8.01
CA LEU A 83 -13.98 12.53 -7.09
C LEU A 83 -12.45 12.39 -6.99
N PRO A 84 -11.67 13.50 -6.95
CA PRO A 84 -10.21 13.48 -6.81
C PRO A 84 -9.77 13.23 -5.36
N LEU A 85 -10.32 12.16 -4.76
CA LEU A 85 -10.07 11.69 -3.42
C LEU A 85 -9.75 10.20 -3.48
N GLN A 86 -8.70 9.79 -2.78
CA GLN A 86 -8.25 8.41 -2.69
C GLN A 86 -8.18 7.97 -1.23
N LEU A 87 -8.72 6.79 -0.93
CA LEU A 87 -8.46 6.11 0.34
C LEU A 87 -6.98 5.77 0.44
N ALA A 88 -6.34 6.02 1.59
CA ALA A 88 -5.00 5.50 1.81
C ALA A 88 -5.04 3.98 2.06
N PRO A 89 -4.12 3.19 1.51
CA PRO A 89 -3.97 1.78 1.86
C PRO A 89 -3.54 1.67 3.33
N MET A 90 -4.38 1.06 4.17
CA MET A 90 -4.12 0.88 5.60
C MET A 90 -4.18 -0.61 5.94
N GLY A 91 -3.05 -1.20 6.36
CA GLY A 91 -2.84 -2.67 6.51
C GLY A 91 -3.99 -3.48 7.11
N THR A 92 -3.96 -3.76 8.41
CA THR A 92 -4.96 -4.62 9.09
C THR A 92 -6.33 -3.97 9.29
N VAL A 93 -6.48 -2.68 8.94
CA VAL A 93 -7.71 -1.89 9.21
C VAL A 93 -8.44 -1.46 7.93
N GLY A 94 -7.82 -1.59 6.76
CA GLY A 94 -8.44 -1.36 5.45
C GLY A 94 -9.15 -2.62 4.98
N THR A 95 -10.45 -2.71 5.25
CA THR A 95 -11.32 -3.83 4.87
C THR A 95 -11.77 -3.73 3.41
N ALA A 96 -12.21 -4.84 2.83
CA ALA A 96 -12.89 -4.84 1.53
C ALA A 96 -14.14 -3.93 1.55
N GLU A 97 -14.86 -3.94 2.67
CA GLU A 97 -16.03 -3.10 2.94
C GLU A 97 -15.69 -1.61 2.94
N LEU A 98 -14.59 -1.19 3.56
CA LEU A 98 -14.14 0.22 3.54
C LEU A 98 -13.74 0.65 2.13
N VAL A 99 -12.97 -0.18 1.42
CA VAL A 99 -12.56 0.07 0.04
C VAL A 99 -13.78 0.24 -0.87
N ALA A 100 -14.72 -0.70 -0.80
CA ALA A 100 -15.95 -0.65 -1.58
C ALA A 100 -16.86 0.52 -1.20
N ALA A 101 -16.96 0.88 0.09
CA ALA A 101 -17.78 2.00 0.53
C ALA A 101 -17.23 3.36 0.06
N VAL A 102 -15.91 3.53 -0.01
CA VAL A 102 -15.27 4.72 -0.60
C VAL A 102 -15.45 4.74 -2.12
N ALA A 103 -15.28 3.60 -2.81
CA ALA A 103 -15.49 3.47 -4.25
C ALA A 103 -16.94 3.75 -4.67
N ASN A 104 -17.92 3.21 -3.93
CA ASN A 104 -19.35 3.48 -4.12
C ASN A 104 -19.74 4.94 -3.82
N ALA A 105 -18.93 5.69 -3.07
CA ALA A 105 -19.12 7.11 -2.83
C ALA A 105 -18.45 8.01 -3.91
N GLY A 106 -17.90 7.43 -4.98
CA GLY A 106 -17.32 8.14 -6.12
C GLY A 106 -15.82 8.46 -5.99
N ALA A 107 -15.21 8.18 -4.84
CA ALA A 107 -13.76 8.29 -4.64
C ALA A 107 -13.03 7.01 -5.10
N HIS A 108 -11.70 6.97 -5.05
CA HIS A 108 -10.91 5.78 -5.40
C HIS A 108 -10.56 4.96 -4.15
N GLY A 109 -10.96 3.70 -4.09
CA GLY A 109 -10.62 2.79 -2.99
C GLY A 109 -9.16 2.29 -3.06
N MET A 110 -8.51 1.98 -1.93
CA MET A 110 -7.19 1.31 -1.92
C MET A 110 -7.15 0.24 -0.84
N PHE A 111 -6.89 -1.00 -1.23
CA PHE A 111 -6.61 -2.10 -0.32
C PHE A 111 -5.09 -2.27 -0.10
N ALA A 112 -4.68 -2.76 1.07
CA ALA A 112 -3.27 -3.02 1.36
C ALA A 112 -2.98 -4.54 1.24
N GLY A 113 -2.39 -4.98 0.13
CA GLY A 113 -2.01 -6.38 -0.13
C GLY A 113 -0.81 -6.89 0.66
N VAL A 114 -0.54 -6.31 1.83
CA VAL A 114 0.66 -6.55 2.64
C VAL A 114 0.57 -7.90 3.35
N MET A 115 1.54 -8.79 3.07
CA MET A 115 1.58 -10.16 3.61
C MET A 115 0.30 -10.99 3.31
N VAL A 116 -0.42 -10.63 2.25
CA VAL A 116 -1.59 -11.38 1.77
C VAL A 116 -1.11 -12.39 0.72
N PRO A 117 -1.28 -13.72 0.94
CA PRO A 117 -0.85 -14.73 -0.01
C PRO A 117 -1.74 -14.72 -1.27
N PRO A 118 -1.24 -15.17 -2.45
CA PRO A 118 -1.93 -15.05 -3.74
C PRO A 118 -3.40 -15.53 -3.76
N PRO A 119 -3.77 -16.68 -3.16
CA PRO A 119 -5.17 -17.13 -3.14
C PRO A 119 -6.09 -16.22 -2.31
N ALA A 120 -5.57 -15.65 -1.21
CA ALA A 120 -6.34 -14.73 -0.36
C ALA A 120 -6.51 -13.37 -1.05
N LEU A 121 -5.51 -12.90 -1.82
CA LEU A 121 -5.62 -11.65 -2.57
C LEU A 121 -6.71 -11.74 -3.65
N ARG A 122 -6.78 -12.87 -4.39
CA ARG A 122 -7.88 -13.12 -5.35
C ARG A 122 -9.24 -13.00 -4.65
N HIS A 123 -9.41 -13.68 -3.51
CA HIS A 123 -10.65 -13.62 -2.72
C HIS A 123 -11.01 -12.22 -2.21
N VAL A 124 -10.02 -11.39 -1.86
CA VAL A 124 -10.24 -9.98 -1.47
C VAL A 124 -10.68 -9.15 -2.66
N ILE A 125 -10.03 -9.30 -3.81
CA ILE A 125 -10.39 -8.61 -5.07
C ILE A 125 -11.82 -8.98 -5.49
N ASP A 126 -12.14 -10.28 -5.52
CA ASP A 126 -13.47 -10.80 -5.84
C ASP A 126 -14.54 -10.21 -4.90
N ARG A 127 -14.23 -10.13 -3.58
CA ARG A 127 -15.13 -9.53 -2.60
C ARG A 127 -15.31 -8.03 -2.80
N ILE A 128 -14.26 -7.28 -3.13
CA ILE A 128 -14.37 -5.85 -3.43
C ILE A 128 -15.23 -5.66 -4.69
N GLY A 129 -14.95 -6.40 -5.77
CA GLY A 129 -15.74 -6.34 -7.01
C GLY A 129 -17.20 -6.77 -6.87
N TRP A 130 -17.52 -7.64 -5.89
CA TRP A 130 -18.91 -7.95 -5.53
C TRP A 130 -19.59 -6.82 -4.74
N LEU A 131 -18.85 -6.07 -3.92
CA LEU A 131 -19.35 -4.97 -3.11
C LEU A 131 -19.43 -3.62 -3.85
N THR A 132 -18.67 -3.43 -4.94
CA THR A 132 -18.64 -2.17 -5.70
C THR A 132 -18.41 -2.36 -7.20
N GLY A 133 -19.05 -1.50 -7.99
CA GLY A 133 -18.70 -1.23 -9.39
C GLY A 133 -18.01 0.13 -9.57
N GLY A 134 -17.31 0.60 -8.54
CA GLY A 134 -16.43 1.76 -8.56
C GLY A 134 -14.96 1.33 -8.54
N PRO A 135 -14.03 2.23 -8.88
CA PRO A 135 -12.62 1.90 -9.00
C PRO A 135 -11.93 1.74 -7.65
N PHE A 136 -10.98 0.81 -7.59
CA PHE A 136 -10.12 0.58 -6.45
C PHE A 136 -8.70 0.22 -6.92
N GLY A 137 -7.80 -0.03 -5.99
CA GLY A 137 -6.44 -0.47 -6.29
C GLY A 137 -5.83 -1.27 -5.14
N ILE A 138 -4.71 -1.94 -5.40
CA ILE A 138 -3.96 -2.68 -4.39
C ILE A 138 -2.59 -2.02 -4.19
N ASN A 139 -2.25 -1.72 -2.94
CA ASN A 139 -0.92 -1.29 -2.55
C ASN A 139 -0.09 -2.46 -1.99
N PHE A 140 1.18 -2.49 -2.35
CA PHE A 140 2.18 -3.40 -1.82
C PHE A 140 3.37 -2.67 -1.19
N LEU A 141 3.91 -3.25 -0.13
CA LEU A 141 5.20 -2.87 0.42
C LEU A 141 6.28 -3.69 -0.28
N VAL A 142 7.17 -3.04 -1.02
CA VAL A 142 8.21 -3.70 -1.82
C VAL A 142 9.05 -4.73 -1.02
N PRO A 143 9.43 -4.50 0.25
CA PRO A 143 10.18 -5.50 1.04
C PRO A 143 9.37 -6.73 1.48
N LEU A 144 8.05 -6.74 1.26
CA LEU A 144 7.09 -7.76 1.70
C LEU A 144 6.17 -8.24 0.57
N ILE A 145 6.54 -7.96 -0.69
CA ILE A 145 5.72 -8.25 -1.86
C ILE A 145 5.93 -9.68 -2.35
N ASP A 146 4.83 -10.36 -2.67
CA ASP A 146 4.86 -11.56 -3.50
C ASP A 146 4.71 -11.12 -4.97
N PRO A 147 5.64 -11.46 -5.88
CA PRO A 147 5.51 -11.12 -7.30
C PRO A 147 4.25 -11.67 -7.98
N GLU A 148 3.68 -12.81 -7.55
CA GLU A 148 2.40 -13.31 -8.12
C GLU A 148 1.24 -12.35 -7.77
N CYS A 149 1.28 -11.76 -6.57
CA CYS A 149 0.27 -10.80 -6.13
C CYS A 149 0.23 -9.52 -7.00
N VAL A 150 1.33 -9.14 -7.65
CA VAL A 150 1.38 -8.00 -8.58
C VAL A 150 0.48 -8.23 -9.80
N GLU A 151 0.63 -9.40 -10.43
CA GLU A 151 -0.10 -9.78 -11.64
C GLU A 151 -1.60 -10.01 -11.33
N ILE A 152 -1.89 -10.62 -10.17
CA ILE A 152 -3.26 -10.74 -9.63
C ILE A 152 -3.92 -9.38 -9.43
N ALA A 153 -3.21 -8.42 -8.83
CA ALA A 153 -3.73 -7.09 -8.56
C ALA A 153 -3.93 -6.28 -9.85
N ALA A 154 -3.02 -6.38 -10.82
CA ALA A 154 -3.12 -5.66 -12.08
C ALA A 154 -4.40 -6.06 -12.85
N HIS A 155 -4.63 -7.36 -13.05
CA HIS A 155 -5.84 -7.86 -13.71
C HIS A 155 -7.14 -7.59 -12.92
N GLY A 156 -7.06 -7.59 -11.60
CA GLY A 156 -8.25 -7.60 -10.72
C GLY A 156 -8.70 -6.23 -10.19
N ALA A 157 -7.80 -5.26 -10.10
CA ALA A 157 -8.06 -3.96 -9.49
C ALA A 157 -7.78 -2.76 -10.40
N GLY A 158 -6.98 -2.90 -11.46
CA GLY A 158 -6.71 -1.82 -12.42
C GLY A 158 -5.69 -0.77 -11.96
N LEU A 159 -5.50 -0.53 -10.65
CA LEU A 159 -4.37 0.25 -10.12
C LEU A 159 -3.54 -0.58 -9.14
N VAL A 160 -2.23 -0.72 -9.42
CA VAL A 160 -1.25 -1.36 -8.53
C VAL A 160 -0.25 -0.31 -8.05
N GLU A 161 -0.09 -0.21 -6.73
CA GLU A 161 0.82 0.74 -6.11
C GLU A 161 1.94 0.07 -5.34
N PHE A 162 3.15 0.62 -5.45
CA PHE A 162 4.32 0.23 -4.69
C PHE A 162 4.69 1.29 -3.65
N PHE A 163 5.07 0.84 -2.45
CA PHE A 163 5.55 1.70 -1.37
C PHE A 163 6.72 1.06 -0.61
N TYR A 164 7.49 1.90 0.08
CA TYR A 164 8.57 1.51 0.98
C TYR A 164 9.74 0.75 0.30
N GLY A 165 9.99 1.06 -0.97
CA GLY A 165 11.16 0.65 -1.74
C GLY A 165 11.47 1.67 -2.83
N ASP A 166 12.64 1.53 -3.46
CA ASP A 166 13.05 2.37 -4.59
C ASP A 166 12.34 1.94 -5.88
N PRO A 167 11.95 2.89 -6.78
CA PRO A 167 11.30 2.59 -8.05
C PRO A 167 12.01 1.52 -8.89
N ASP A 168 11.27 0.47 -9.23
CA ASP A 168 11.73 -0.68 -9.99
C ASP A 168 10.95 -0.79 -11.32
N PRO A 169 11.60 -0.53 -12.48
CA PRO A 169 10.99 -0.68 -13.80
C PRO A 169 10.49 -2.11 -14.09
N ALA A 170 11.05 -3.14 -13.47
CA ALA A 170 10.62 -4.52 -13.67
C ALA A 170 9.26 -4.81 -13.00
N LEU A 171 8.98 -4.16 -11.86
CA LEU A 171 7.65 -4.24 -11.23
C LEU A 171 6.61 -3.45 -12.02
N VAL A 172 6.97 -2.26 -12.52
CA VAL A 172 6.10 -1.47 -13.41
C VAL A 172 5.76 -2.24 -14.69
N ALA A 173 6.75 -2.82 -15.35
CA ALA A 173 6.56 -3.61 -16.58
C ALA A 173 5.65 -4.84 -16.37
N ARG A 174 5.65 -5.47 -15.19
CA ARG A 174 4.70 -6.55 -14.85
C ARG A 174 3.25 -6.05 -14.75
N VAL A 175 3.05 -4.88 -14.14
CA VAL A 175 1.72 -4.27 -14.02
C VAL A 175 1.17 -3.91 -15.41
N HIS A 176 1.98 -3.27 -16.24
CA HIS A 176 1.62 -2.93 -17.62
C HIS A 176 1.40 -4.17 -18.50
N GLY A 177 2.21 -5.23 -18.32
CA GLY A 177 2.04 -6.51 -19.03
C GLY A 177 0.75 -7.26 -18.68
N ALA A 178 0.02 -6.80 -17.66
CA ALA A 178 -1.27 -7.32 -17.21
C ALA A 178 -2.42 -6.29 -17.38
N ASP A 179 -2.21 -5.27 -18.23
CA ASP A 179 -3.13 -4.16 -18.53
C ASP A 179 -3.53 -3.29 -17.32
N GLY A 180 -2.74 -3.31 -16.24
CA GLY A 180 -2.94 -2.46 -15.07
C GLY A 180 -2.17 -1.13 -15.15
N LEU A 181 -2.59 -0.16 -14.33
CA LEU A 181 -1.87 1.09 -14.08
C LEU A 181 -0.90 0.94 -12.91
N ALA A 182 0.32 1.47 -13.05
CA ALA A 182 1.36 1.44 -12.02
C ALA A 182 1.45 2.76 -11.24
N SER A 183 1.58 2.68 -9.92
CA SER A 183 1.78 3.83 -9.04
C SER A 183 2.95 3.62 -8.08
N TRP A 184 3.63 4.70 -7.70
CA TRP A 184 4.66 4.67 -6.66
C TRP A 184 4.42 5.75 -5.60
N GLN A 185 4.46 5.37 -4.32
CA GLN A 185 4.45 6.34 -3.22
C GLN A 185 5.88 6.75 -2.84
N VAL A 186 6.18 8.05 -2.94
CA VAL A 186 7.51 8.66 -2.86
C VAL A 186 7.61 9.68 -1.71
N GLY A 187 8.83 9.88 -1.20
CA GLY A 187 9.15 10.85 -0.15
C GLY A 187 10.02 12.04 -0.60
N SER A 188 10.44 12.07 -1.87
CA SER A 188 11.33 13.09 -2.43
C SER A 188 11.07 13.34 -3.92
N GLU A 189 11.51 14.50 -4.41
CA GLU A 189 11.54 14.83 -5.84
C GLU A 189 12.43 13.88 -6.66
N ALA A 190 13.55 13.43 -6.09
CA ALA A 190 14.45 12.50 -6.75
C ALA A 190 13.83 11.10 -6.91
N GLU A 191 13.02 10.66 -5.94
CA GLU A 191 12.21 9.44 -6.08
C GLU A 191 11.06 9.62 -7.06
N ALA A 192 10.41 10.78 -7.09
CA ALA A 192 9.37 11.07 -8.07
C ALA A 192 9.92 10.98 -9.51
N SER A 193 11.08 11.60 -9.78
CA SER A 193 11.75 11.47 -11.09
C SER A 193 12.14 10.03 -11.41
N ARG A 194 12.57 9.22 -10.43
CA ARG A 194 12.83 7.77 -10.63
C ARG A 194 11.56 6.98 -10.91
N ALA A 195 10.43 7.31 -10.26
CA ALA A 195 9.15 6.66 -10.50
C ALA A 195 8.59 6.97 -11.90
N VAL A 196 8.71 8.22 -12.37
CA VAL A 196 8.39 8.56 -13.78
C VAL A 196 9.32 7.80 -14.74
N ALA A 197 10.63 7.80 -14.48
CA ALA A 197 11.61 7.10 -15.33
C ALA A 197 11.43 5.57 -15.34
N ALA A 198 10.85 5.00 -14.28
CA ALA A 198 10.46 3.59 -14.22
C ALA A 198 9.15 3.29 -14.97
N GLY A 199 8.41 4.32 -15.40
CA GLY A 199 7.16 4.20 -16.18
C GLY A 199 5.87 4.27 -15.36
N CYS A 200 5.89 4.73 -14.10
CA CYS A 200 4.65 4.82 -13.31
C CYS A 200 3.65 5.79 -13.95
N ASP A 201 2.37 5.43 -13.97
CA ASP A 201 1.26 6.24 -14.50
C ASP A 201 0.76 7.28 -13.48
N VAL A 202 0.94 7.00 -12.19
CA VAL A 202 0.56 7.86 -11.06
C VAL A 202 1.69 7.91 -10.04
N ILE A 203 1.88 9.06 -9.38
CA ILE A 203 2.80 9.17 -8.24
C ILE A 203 2.03 9.68 -7.02
N VAL A 204 2.29 9.09 -5.85
CA VAL A 204 1.75 9.58 -4.57
C VAL A 204 2.87 10.21 -3.76
N VAL A 205 2.77 11.49 -3.45
CA VAL A 205 3.76 12.20 -2.62
C VAL A 205 3.33 12.17 -1.15
N GLN A 206 4.15 11.57 -0.29
CA GLN A 206 3.89 11.45 1.15
C GLN A 206 4.65 12.53 1.92
N GLY A 207 3.94 13.44 2.59
CA GLY A 207 4.51 14.36 3.57
C GLY A 207 4.74 13.70 4.94
N ILE A 208 5.65 14.27 5.74
CA ILE A 208 6.00 13.82 7.11
C ILE A 208 4.79 13.83 8.08
N GLU A 209 3.71 14.53 7.72
CA GLU A 209 2.42 14.62 8.41
C GLU A 209 1.62 13.31 8.39
N ALA A 210 1.96 12.38 7.50
CA ALA A 210 1.26 11.10 7.32
C ALA A 210 1.35 10.18 8.55
N GLY A 211 0.35 9.33 8.72
CA GLY A 211 0.37 8.20 9.67
C GLY A 211 1.02 6.96 9.07
N GLY A 212 1.45 6.02 9.91
CA GLY A 212 2.08 4.80 9.44
C GLY A 212 3.55 5.00 9.10
N ARG A 213 4.14 4.11 8.29
CA ARG A 213 5.55 4.19 7.87
C ARG A 213 5.76 5.42 6.99
N LEU A 214 6.84 6.14 7.25
CA LEU A 214 7.23 7.35 6.53
C LEU A 214 8.35 7.06 5.54
N ARG A 215 8.16 7.49 4.30
CA ARG A 215 9.23 7.66 3.31
C ARG A 215 9.60 9.14 3.16
N GLY A 216 8.61 10.03 3.25
CA GLY A 216 8.84 11.48 3.23
C GLY A 216 9.27 12.04 4.59
N THR A 217 10.30 12.88 4.56
CA THR A 217 10.85 13.60 5.72
C THR A 217 10.61 15.11 5.68
N ALA A 218 9.97 15.61 4.62
CA ALA A 218 9.61 17.01 4.45
C ALA A 218 8.10 17.23 4.64
N PRO A 219 7.66 18.45 5.02
CA PRO A 219 6.25 18.83 5.03
C PRO A 219 5.60 18.69 3.65
N LEU A 220 4.32 18.33 3.61
CA LEU A 220 3.62 17.97 2.37
C LEU A 220 3.64 19.06 1.30
N LEU A 221 3.27 20.32 1.63
CA LEU A 221 3.12 21.36 0.60
C LEU A 221 4.47 21.73 -0.08
N PRO A 222 5.57 22.03 0.65
CA PRO A 222 6.88 22.27 0.02
C PRO A 222 7.46 21.04 -0.69
N LEU A 223 7.05 19.82 -0.32
CA LEU A 223 7.45 18.61 -1.03
C LEU A 223 6.64 18.43 -2.33
N LEU A 224 5.32 18.61 -2.27
CA LEU A 224 4.41 18.57 -3.43
C LEU A 224 4.87 19.54 -4.52
N GLU A 225 5.17 20.79 -4.18
CA GLU A 225 5.70 21.76 -5.14
C GLU A 225 6.99 21.30 -5.85
N ARG A 226 7.95 20.74 -5.09
CA ARG A 226 9.22 20.25 -5.66
C ARG A 226 8.99 19.03 -6.55
N VAL A 227 8.11 18.13 -6.14
CA VAL A 227 7.70 16.96 -6.93
C VAL A 227 7.00 17.39 -8.23
N LEU A 228 6.03 18.32 -8.18
CA LEU A 228 5.32 18.83 -9.36
C LEU A 228 6.29 19.47 -10.38
N ARG A 229 7.27 20.26 -9.90
CA ARG A 229 8.34 20.80 -10.74
C ARG A 229 9.22 19.70 -11.34
N ALA A 230 9.59 18.69 -10.56
CA ALA A 230 10.48 17.60 -10.99
C ALA A 230 9.84 16.60 -11.97
N VAL A 231 8.53 16.36 -11.87
CA VAL A 231 7.79 15.52 -12.84
C VAL A 231 7.26 16.31 -14.04
N ALA A 232 7.26 17.65 -13.97
CA ALA A 232 6.89 18.56 -15.06
C ALA A 232 5.55 18.21 -15.76
N GLY A 233 4.57 17.71 -14.99
CA GLY A 233 3.27 17.30 -15.51
C GLY A 233 3.26 16.03 -16.37
N GLN A 234 4.31 15.21 -16.38
CA GLN A 234 4.30 13.92 -17.08
C GLN A 234 3.17 13.02 -16.55
N VAL A 235 3.03 12.92 -15.23
CA VAL A 235 2.05 12.06 -14.54
C VAL A 235 1.18 12.86 -13.54
N PRO A 236 -0.07 12.46 -13.26
CA PRO A 236 -0.82 12.97 -12.12
C PRO A 236 -0.12 12.66 -10.79
N VAL A 237 -0.11 13.63 -9.88
CA VAL A 237 0.45 13.51 -8.53
C VAL A 237 -0.66 13.55 -7.49
N VAL A 238 -0.73 12.55 -6.61
CA VAL A 238 -1.66 12.48 -5.48
C VAL A 238 -0.94 12.93 -4.21
N ALA A 239 -1.50 13.88 -3.47
CA ALA A 239 -0.89 14.41 -2.25
C ALA A 239 -1.38 13.66 -1.01
N ALA A 240 -0.47 13.21 -0.14
CA ALA A 240 -0.77 12.39 1.04
C ALA A 240 -0.10 12.88 2.32
N GLY A 241 -0.86 12.99 3.42
CA GLY A 241 -0.37 13.34 4.76
C GLY A 241 -1.00 14.62 5.32
N GLY A 242 -1.44 14.60 6.57
CA GLY A 242 -2.10 15.76 7.22
C GLY A 242 -3.50 16.14 6.68
N ILE A 243 -3.97 15.54 5.57
CA ILE A 243 -5.28 15.81 5.00
C ILE A 243 -6.38 15.05 5.77
N ALA A 244 -7.38 15.76 6.28
CA ALA A 244 -8.59 15.20 6.90
C ALA A 244 -9.84 16.10 6.83
N THR A 245 -9.79 17.23 6.11
CA THR A 245 -10.90 18.18 5.98
C THR A 245 -11.10 18.60 4.53
N ALA A 246 -12.29 19.11 4.18
CA ALA A 246 -12.57 19.67 2.85
C ALA A 246 -11.58 20.77 2.45
N HIS A 247 -11.16 21.60 3.41
CA HIS A 247 -10.17 22.64 3.18
C HIS A 247 -8.78 22.04 2.87
N GLY A 248 -8.37 20.98 3.58
CA GLY A 248 -7.12 20.28 3.28
C GLY A 248 -7.11 19.60 1.90
N VAL A 249 -8.24 18.99 1.51
CA VAL A 249 -8.41 18.42 0.16
C VAL A 249 -8.33 19.52 -0.90
N ARG A 250 -9.05 20.63 -0.71
CA ARG A 250 -9.01 21.79 -1.61
C ARG A 250 -7.59 22.35 -1.73
N GLY A 251 -6.90 22.57 -0.60
CA GLY A 251 -5.58 23.18 -0.56
C GLY A 251 -4.51 22.41 -1.36
N VAL A 252 -4.53 21.07 -1.36
CA VAL A 252 -3.58 20.30 -2.18
C VAL A 252 -3.96 20.27 -3.66
N LEU A 253 -5.24 20.30 -4.01
CA LEU A 253 -5.71 20.41 -5.39
C LEU A 253 -5.35 21.79 -5.98
N ASP A 254 -5.57 22.86 -5.22
CA ASP A 254 -5.21 24.23 -5.61
C ASP A 254 -3.68 24.41 -5.71
N ALA A 255 -2.90 23.64 -4.93
CA ALA A 255 -1.44 23.53 -5.05
C ALA A 255 -0.97 22.65 -6.24
N GLY A 256 -1.88 22.12 -7.06
CA GLY A 256 -1.57 21.38 -8.29
C GLY A 256 -1.56 19.86 -8.17
N ALA A 257 -1.96 19.28 -7.04
CA ALA A 257 -2.18 17.83 -6.96
C ALA A 257 -3.39 17.43 -7.82
N ALA A 258 -3.32 16.27 -8.47
CA ALA A 258 -4.44 15.70 -9.21
C ALA A 258 -5.48 15.03 -8.30
N ALA A 259 -5.09 14.61 -7.09
CA ALA A 259 -5.99 14.10 -6.06
C ALA A 259 -5.40 14.25 -4.65
N ALA A 260 -6.26 14.15 -3.64
CA ALA A 260 -5.89 14.03 -2.23
C ALA A 260 -5.98 12.57 -1.77
N ARG A 261 -4.98 12.08 -1.01
CA ARG A 261 -5.04 10.78 -0.32
C ARG A 261 -5.26 10.98 1.18
N VAL A 262 -6.29 10.31 1.71
CA VAL A 262 -6.70 10.42 3.12
C VAL A 262 -6.71 9.04 3.78
N GLY A 263 -6.01 8.93 4.93
CA GLY A 263 -5.94 7.71 5.74
C GLY A 263 -6.60 7.87 7.10
N THR A 264 -5.98 8.64 8.00
CA THR A 264 -6.36 8.72 9.42
C THR A 264 -7.84 9.06 9.67
N ARG A 265 -8.47 9.90 8.83
CA ARG A 265 -9.91 10.19 8.91
C ARG A 265 -10.80 8.95 8.71
N PHE A 266 -10.40 8.03 7.84
CA PHE A 266 -11.10 6.78 7.55
C PHE A 266 -10.84 5.67 8.59
N ILE A 267 -9.92 5.85 9.55
CA ILE A 267 -9.81 4.92 10.70
C ILE A 267 -11.13 4.91 11.48
N ALA A 268 -11.78 6.09 11.61
CA ALA A 268 -13.09 6.27 12.20
C ALA A 268 -14.26 6.09 11.20
N ALA A 269 -14.06 5.40 10.08
CA ALA A 269 -15.18 4.94 9.25
C ALA A 269 -15.90 3.76 9.93
N GLN A 270 -17.23 3.66 9.79
CA GLN A 270 -17.99 2.51 10.31
C GLN A 270 -17.53 1.18 9.68
N GLU A 271 -17.11 1.23 8.42
CA GLU A 271 -16.64 0.11 7.60
C GLU A 271 -15.18 -0.27 7.93
N SER A 272 -14.44 0.58 8.65
CA SER A 272 -13.06 0.35 9.08
C SER A 272 -12.91 -0.95 9.87
N GLY A 273 -11.81 -1.67 9.63
CA GLY A 273 -11.40 -2.86 10.36
C GLY A 273 -10.68 -2.58 11.68
N ALA A 274 -10.50 -1.31 12.07
CA ALA A 274 -9.81 -0.94 13.31
C ALA A 274 -10.53 -1.42 14.58
N HIS A 275 -9.76 -1.78 15.61
CA HIS A 275 -10.31 -2.10 16.93
C HIS A 275 -11.04 -0.89 17.55
N PRO A 276 -12.19 -1.04 18.24
CA PRO A 276 -12.92 0.08 18.85
C PRO A 276 -12.05 0.98 19.74
N ALA A 277 -11.20 0.42 20.59
CA ALA A 277 -10.26 1.20 21.42
C ALA A 277 -9.25 2.02 20.60
N TYR A 278 -8.85 1.55 19.42
CA TYR A 278 -7.98 2.30 18.50
C TYR A 278 -8.75 3.44 17.81
N VAL A 279 -9.98 3.18 17.38
CA VAL A 279 -10.87 4.23 16.85
C VAL A 279 -11.11 5.32 17.89
N GLU A 280 -11.41 4.93 19.14
CA GLU A 280 -11.59 5.86 20.25
C GLU A 280 -10.32 6.67 20.57
N ALA A 281 -9.15 6.02 20.56
CA ALA A 281 -7.88 6.71 20.76
C ALA A 281 -7.58 7.74 19.66
N VAL A 282 -7.94 7.46 18.40
CA VAL A 282 -7.84 8.44 17.31
C VAL A 282 -8.85 9.58 17.48
N VAL A 283 -10.10 9.30 17.86
CA VAL A 283 -11.15 10.32 18.08
C VAL A 283 -10.85 11.25 19.26
N ARG A 284 -10.14 10.75 20.27
CA ARG A 284 -9.69 11.55 21.43
C ARG A 284 -8.40 12.34 21.20
N ALA A 285 -7.62 12.04 20.16
CA ALA A 285 -6.31 12.63 19.95
C ALA A 285 -6.38 14.08 19.45
N GLY A 286 -5.51 14.94 19.98
CA GLY A 286 -5.20 16.25 19.43
C GLY A 286 -4.08 16.20 18.38
N ALA A 287 -3.84 17.34 17.71
CA ALA A 287 -2.83 17.45 16.64
C ALA A 287 -1.39 17.10 17.09
N LEU A 288 -1.07 17.28 18.38
CA LEU A 288 0.25 17.04 18.96
C LEU A 288 0.42 15.63 19.59
N ASP A 289 -0.65 14.82 19.58
CA ASP A 289 -0.64 13.49 20.22
C ASP A 289 -0.05 12.39 19.34
N THR A 290 0.52 12.74 18.19
CA THR A 290 1.31 11.81 17.37
C THR A 290 2.82 11.98 17.56
N VAL A 291 3.56 10.90 17.36
CA VAL A 291 5.02 10.86 17.44
C VAL A 291 5.59 9.97 16.34
N ILE A 292 6.74 10.34 15.78
CA ILE A 292 7.51 9.48 14.88
C ILE A 292 8.43 8.60 15.74
N THR A 293 8.44 7.30 15.49
CA THR A 293 9.27 6.34 16.24
C THR A 293 9.63 5.11 15.41
N ASP A 294 10.79 4.53 15.67
CA ASP A 294 11.24 3.22 15.17
C ASP A 294 10.88 2.07 16.13
N LYS A 295 10.08 2.31 17.18
CA LYS A 295 9.74 1.27 18.16
C LYS A 295 8.88 0.16 17.55
N PHE A 296 7.81 0.52 16.84
CA PHE A 296 6.81 -0.42 16.28
C PHE A 296 7.30 -1.14 15.00
N SER A 297 8.42 -1.84 15.14
CA SER A 297 9.19 -2.48 14.07
C SER A 297 9.47 -3.96 14.33
N VAL A 298 8.96 -4.55 15.41
CA VAL A 298 8.98 -6.02 15.58
C VAL A 298 8.04 -6.63 14.55
N MET A 299 8.43 -7.72 13.89
CA MET A 299 7.72 -8.27 12.71
C MET A 299 7.75 -7.35 11.46
N TRP A 300 8.68 -6.40 11.39
CA TRP A 300 9.02 -5.65 10.18
C TRP A 300 10.39 -6.08 9.64
N PRO A 301 10.69 -5.92 8.34
CA PRO A 301 12.03 -6.15 7.79
C PRO A 301 13.12 -5.34 8.53
N PRO A 302 14.35 -5.88 8.68
CA PRO A 302 15.41 -5.19 9.41
C PRO A 302 15.80 -3.84 8.81
N GLY A 303 16.04 -2.85 9.69
CA GLY A 303 16.51 -1.51 9.33
C GLY A 303 15.66 -0.39 9.93
N PRO A 304 16.03 0.88 9.72
CA PRO A 304 15.22 2.02 10.12
C PRO A 304 13.82 1.94 9.51
N SER A 305 12.80 2.15 10.33
CA SER A 305 11.40 2.07 9.90
C SER A 305 10.53 3.11 10.63
N PRO A 306 10.88 4.41 10.49
CA PRO A 306 10.21 5.47 11.21
C PRO A 306 8.74 5.49 10.85
N ALA A 307 7.90 5.28 11.87
CA ALA A 307 6.46 5.29 11.72
C ALA A 307 5.83 6.33 12.64
N ARG A 308 4.81 7.04 12.14
CA ARG A 308 4.00 7.93 12.97
C ARG A 308 2.83 7.17 13.59
N VAL A 309 2.78 7.22 14.92
CA VAL A 309 1.78 6.59 15.78
C VAL A 309 1.24 7.58 16.80
N LEU A 310 0.13 7.23 17.47
CA LEU A 310 -0.30 7.91 18.69
C LEU A 310 0.76 7.74 19.79
N ARG A 311 1.10 8.83 20.48
CA ARG A 311 2.06 8.85 21.60
C ARG A 311 1.59 7.99 22.77
N SER A 312 0.27 7.89 22.96
CA SER A 312 -0.36 7.04 23.97
C SER A 312 0.03 5.58 23.82
N CYS A 313 0.11 5.04 22.60
CA CYS A 313 0.39 3.63 22.39
C CYS A 313 1.87 3.28 22.57
N VAL A 314 2.78 4.21 22.26
CA VAL A 314 4.20 4.10 22.63
C VAL A 314 4.33 4.00 24.16
N ALA A 315 3.71 4.93 24.88
CA ALA A 315 3.80 4.98 26.34
C ALA A 315 3.13 3.78 27.03
N ALA A 316 2.07 3.21 26.45
CA ALA A 316 1.46 1.97 26.92
C ALA A 316 2.39 0.77 26.70
N ALA A 317 2.98 0.63 25.50
CA ALA A 317 3.93 -0.44 25.19
C ALA A 317 5.26 -0.33 25.96
N GLU A 318 5.63 0.85 26.45
CA GLU A 318 6.77 1.02 27.37
C GLU A 318 6.47 0.54 28.81
N ARG A 319 5.21 0.65 29.25
CA ARG A 319 4.78 0.22 30.59
C ARG A 319 4.33 -1.24 30.67
N LEU A 320 4.04 -1.87 29.53
CA LEU A 320 3.66 -3.28 29.45
C LEU A 320 4.83 -4.14 29.96
N ALA A 321 4.55 -4.99 30.97
CA ALA A 321 5.54 -5.85 31.59
C ALA A 321 5.74 -7.16 30.80
N GLU A 322 4.71 -7.54 30.06
CA GLU A 322 4.62 -8.74 29.23
C GLU A 322 5.36 -8.56 27.90
N ASP A 323 6.01 -9.64 27.43
CA ASP A 323 6.70 -9.66 26.13
C ASP A 323 5.74 -9.56 24.93
N TYR A 324 4.44 -9.79 25.14
CA TYR A 324 3.39 -9.78 24.11
C TYR A 324 2.31 -8.77 24.45
N ALA A 325 2.02 -7.87 23.51
CA ALA A 325 0.89 -6.94 23.60
C ALA A 325 -0.46 -7.66 23.38
N GLY A 326 -0.47 -8.82 22.73
CA GLY A 326 -1.68 -9.59 22.50
C GLY A 326 -1.61 -10.51 21.29
N ALA A 327 -2.68 -10.59 20.50
CA ALA A 327 -2.74 -11.37 19.26
C ALA A 327 -3.74 -10.79 18.23
N ILE A 328 -3.59 -11.18 16.96
CA ILE A 328 -4.51 -10.86 15.85
C ILE A 328 -4.84 -12.11 15.02
N PRO A 329 -5.95 -12.15 14.25
CA PRO A 329 -6.21 -13.27 13.35
C PRO A 329 -5.18 -13.36 12.22
N ALA A 330 -4.66 -14.56 11.96
CA ALA A 330 -3.90 -14.89 10.76
C ALA A 330 -3.95 -16.40 10.48
N GLY A 331 -3.98 -16.81 9.20
CA GLY A 331 -3.84 -18.22 8.80
C GLY A 331 -4.88 -19.19 9.38
N GLY A 332 -6.08 -18.70 9.74
CA GLY A 332 -7.12 -19.50 10.41
C GLY A 332 -6.98 -19.65 11.93
N GLY A 333 -5.99 -19.01 12.54
CA GLY A 333 -5.79 -18.95 14.00
C GLY A 333 -5.47 -17.55 14.49
N MET A 334 -4.90 -17.46 15.70
CA MET A 334 -4.43 -16.21 16.30
C MET A 334 -2.90 -16.17 16.27
N LEU A 335 -2.35 -15.12 15.65
CA LEU A 335 -0.94 -14.78 15.62
C LEU A 335 -0.58 -13.91 16.83
N PRO A 336 0.28 -14.38 17.75
CA PRO A 336 0.77 -13.56 18.85
C PRO A 336 1.51 -12.31 18.34
N LEU A 337 1.22 -11.17 18.96
CA LEU A 337 1.89 -9.90 18.71
C LEU A 337 2.82 -9.57 19.88
N PRO A 338 4.15 -9.66 19.69
CA PRO A 338 5.13 -9.13 20.63
C PRO A 338 4.87 -7.66 20.96
N ARG A 339 5.38 -7.22 22.10
CA ARG A 339 5.46 -5.80 22.45
C ARG A 339 6.20 -5.04 21.35
N PHE A 340 5.62 -3.92 20.92
CA PHE A 340 6.05 -3.16 19.73
C PHE A 340 5.97 -3.89 18.36
N ALA A 341 5.06 -4.86 18.21
CA ALA A 341 4.79 -5.45 16.89
C ALA A 341 4.24 -4.44 15.86
N ALA A 342 4.61 -4.65 14.61
CA ALA A 342 4.31 -3.85 13.43
C ALA A 342 2.85 -3.84 12.93
N PRO A 343 2.01 -4.88 13.16
CA PRO A 343 0.59 -4.86 12.79
C PRO A 343 -0.24 -3.93 13.70
N ALA A 344 -1.19 -3.22 13.10
CA ALA A 344 -2.15 -2.41 13.86
C ALA A 344 -3.31 -3.29 14.41
N PRO A 345 -3.94 -2.90 15.54
CA PRO A 345 -5.04 -3.66 16.11
C PRO A 345 -6.31 -3.57 15.26
N GLY A 346 -6.66 -4.68 14.62
CA GLY A 346 -7.97 -4.86 13.96
C GLY A 346 -9.09 -5.23 14.94
N ARG A 347 -10.35 -5.27 14.49
CA ARG A 347 -11.55 -5.55 15.30
C ARG A 347 -11.48 -6.83 16.15
N GLN A 348 -10.74 -7.83 15.68
CA GLN A 348 -10.57 -9.13 16.34
C GLN A 348 -9.22 -9.25 17.08
N ALA A 349 -8.48 -8.16 17.24
CA ALA A 349 -7.30 -8.13 18.09
C ALA A 349 -7.69 -8.38 19.56
N THR A 350 -6.85 -9.09 20.30
CA THR A 350 -7.05 -9.39 21.73
C THR A 350 -5.80 -9.04 22.52
N GLY A 351 -5.93 -8.72 23.81
CA GLY A 351 -4.82 -8.32 24.68
C GLY A 351 -4.85 -6.83 25.03
N THR A 352 -3.69 -6.25 25.33
CA THR A 352 -3.54 -4.83 25.68
C THR A 352 -3.50 -3.98 24.41
N ILE A 353 -4.68 -3.69 23.86
CA ILE A 353 -4.84 -3.00 22.58
C ILE A 353 -4.14 -1.63 22.57
N GLU A 354 -4.17 -0.93 23.71
CA GLU A 354 -3.52 0.36 23.91
C GLU A 354 -2.00 0.28 23.69
N ALA A 355 -1.37 -0.89 23.86
CA ALA A 355 0.05 -1.13 23.62
C ALA A 355 0.37 -1.60 22.19
N MET A 356 -0.63 -1.72 21.31
CA MET A 356 -0.44 -2.09 19.90
C MET A 356 -0.23 -0.86 19.00
N ALA A 357 0.19 -1.08 17.75
CA ALA A 357 0.60 0.00 16.87
C ALA A 357 -0.58 0.85 16.33
N MET A 358 -0.86 1.97 16.99
CA MET A 358 -1.92 2.91 16.60
C MET A 358 -1.41 3.98 15.61
N TYR A 359 -1.30 3.63 14.32
CA TYR A 359 -0.79 4.50 13.24
C TYR A 359 -1.73 5.66 12.86
N ALA A 360 -1.44 6.88 13.34
CA ALA A 360 -2.20 8.07 13.02
C ALA A 360 -1.30 9.21 12.49
N GLY A 361 -1.81 9.96 11.51
CA GLY A 361 -1.20 11.21 11.02
C GLY A 361 -1.46 12.37 11.98
N VAL A 362 -0.78 13.50 11.78
CA VAL A 362 -1.04 14.74 12.58
C VAL A 362 -2.49 15.20 12.49
N SER A 363 -3.21 14.79 11.44
CA SER A 363 -4.62 15.03 11.23
C SER A 363 -5.57 14.21 12.12
N ALA A 364 -5.05 13.42 13.07
CA ALA A 364 -5.84 12.79 14.13
C ALA A 364 -6.72 13.83 14.88
N GLY A 365 -6.18 15.03 15.11
CA GLY A 365 -6.90 16.16 15.70
C GLY A 365 -8.15 16.63 14.97
N GLU A 366 -8.36 16.23 13.71
CA GLU A 366 -9.56 16.55 12.93
C GLU A 366 -10.61 15.42 12.95
N VAL A 367 -10.28 14.25 13.50
CA VAL A 367 -11.17 13.08 13.51
C VAL A 367 -12.13 13.16 14.71
N ARG A 368 -13.25 13.87 14.56
CA ARG A 368 -14.14 14.18 15.70
C ARG A 368 -15.19 13.11 16.05
N ARG A 369 -15.52 12.20 15.13
CA ARG A 369 -16.61 11.23 15.29
C ARG A 369 -16.49 10.04 14.32
N VAL A 370 -17.18 8.94 14.67
CA VAL A 370 -17.31 7.75 13.81
C VAL A 370 -18.49 7.91 12.86
N GLU A 371 -18.26 7.72 11.56
CA GLU A 371 -19.25 7.96 10.50
C GLU A 371 -19.16 6.92 9.37
N PRO A 372 -20.22 6.72 8.57
CA PRO A 372 -20.12 5.94 7.34
C PRO A 372 -19.08 6.53 6.38
N ALA A 373 -18.31 5.70 5.68
CA ALA A 373 -17.27 6.15 4.74
C ALA A 373 -17.84 7.08 3.66
N ARG A 374 -19.08 6.85 3.20
CA ARG A 374 -19.79 7.75 2.27
C ARG A 374 -20.00 9.17 2.81
N ALA A 375 -20.22 9.31 4.12
CA ALA A 375 -20.39 10.62 4.75
C ALA A 375 -19.05 11.33 4.88
N ILE A 376 -17.98 10.58 5.20
CA ILE A 376 -16.60 11.09 5.20
C ILE A 376 -16.19 11.57 3.81
N VAL A 377 -16.46 10.80 2.75
CA VAL A 377 -16.20 11.23 1.36
C VAL A 377 -16.97 12.52 1.04
N SER A 378 -18.27 12.58 1.35
CA SER A 378 -19.09 13.77 1.11
C SER A 378 -18.62 15.00 1.91
N GLU A 379 -18.18 14.83 3.17
CA GLU A 379 -17.58 15.89 3.98
C GLU A 379 -16.29 16.40 3.32
N LEU A 380 -15.38 15.49 2.93
CA LEU A 380 -14.07 15.82 2.35
C LEU A 380 -14.12 16.46 0.96
N THR A 381 -15.20 16.25 0.19
CA THR A 381 -15.35 16.81 -1.17
C THR A 381 -16.44 17.86 -1.29
N SER A 382 -17.05 18.28 -0.17
CA SER A 382 -18.09 19.31 -0.17
C SER A 382 -17.59 20.63 -0.80
N PRO A 383 -18.41 21.31 -1.62
CA PRO A 383 -18.10 22.66 -2.09
C PRO A 383 -18.05 23.64 -0.90
N ARG A 384 -17.47 24.84 -1.10
CA ARG A 384 -17.46 25.87 -0.06
C ARG A 384 -18.90 26.14 0.39
N SER A 385 -19.19 25.95 1.68
CA SER A 385 -20.31 26.65 2.30
C SER A 385 -20.03 28.14 2.13
N SER A 386 -20.96 28.87 1.50
CA SER A 386 -20.93 30.33 1.45
C SER A 386 -21.36 30.93 2.79
N SER A 387 -20.67 30.54 3.87
CA SER A 387 -20.72 31.19 5.16
C SER A 387 -19.92 32.48 5.06
N SER A 388 -20.64 33.56 4.78
CA SER A 388 -20.27 34.98 4.91
C SER A 388 -18.84 35.27 5.40
N ALA A 389 -18.07 35.98 4.56
CA ALA A 389 -17.15 36.96 5.10
C ALA A 389 -17.98 38.00 5.90
N GLY A 390 -17.60 38.23 7.14
CA GLY A 390 -18.17 39.19 8.08
C GLY A 390 -17.07 39.63 9.04
#